data_AF-A0A7S2RWQ3-F1
#
_entry.id   AF-A0A7S2RWQ3-F1
#
_cell.length_a   1.000
_cell.length_b   1.000
_cell.length_c   1.000
_cell.angle_alpha   90.00
_cell.angle_beta   90.00
_cell.angle_gamma   90.00
#
_symmetry.space_group_name_H-M   'P 1'
#
loop_
_entity.id
_entity.type
_entity.pdbx_description
1 polymer ?
#
loop_
_entity_poly.entity_id
_entity_poly.type
_entity_poly.pdbx_seq_one_letter_code
_entity_poly.pdbx_strand_id
1 'polypeptide(L)'
;RFLPCTTSSTVGPPLAEVHVTVVLGEHTPKQRETFIRSWHCRRAGGVLIIGYEQFVGLSARESCRPALLDPGPDVLIFDEGHRLSKEKSRLSQTVRLVRTVRRVILTGTPIQNNLTELFTMINVVRPGVFGSSKAFQRRFIDPIQAGQAASASDHDMHTARRRMKILYHEMHSFVHRRPASLLQRDLPPKYEYVLTVKLSPVQAALYRLCLHFCRGQLLTVQQYGNLIWGHPRA
;
A
#
# COMPACT_ATOMS: atom_id res chain seq x y z
N ARG A 1 10.51 18.77 -27.92
CA ARG A 1 11.79 19.40 -28.29
C ARG A 1 12.34 20.04 -27.02
N PHE A 2 13.34 19.43 -26.40
CA PHE A 2 14.04 20.02 -25.26
C PHE A 2 15.03 21.05 -25.81
N LEU A 3 14.99 22.28 -25.28
CA LEU A 3 15.94 23.34 -25.62
C LEU A 3 17.22 23.16 -24.76
N PRO A 4 18.40 23.52 -25.29
CA PRO A 4 19.65 23.41 -24.56
C PRO A 4 19.77 24.51 -23.51
N CYS A 5 20.30 24.15 -22.35
CA CYS A 5 20.53 25.06 -21.22
C CYS A 5 21.74 25.96 -21.55
N THR A 6 21.48 27.21 -21.91
CA THR A 6 22.52 28.25 -22.01
C THR A 6 22.80 28.81 -20.62
N THR A 7 24.07 28.77 -20.22
CA THR A 7 24.63 29.40 -19.04
C THR A 7 24.35 30.90 -19.05
N SER A 8 23.45 31.37 -18.19
CA SER A 8 23.46 32.75 -17.71
C SER A 8 23.08 32.77 -16.24
N SER A 9 23.91 33.48 -15.49
CA SER A 9 23.94 33.60 -14.04
C SER A 9 22.71 34.32 -13.50
N THR A 10 21.74 33.56 -13.00
CA THR A 10 20.88 34.00 -11.90
C THR A 10 20.90 32.88 -10.86
N VAL A 11 21.79 33.02 -9.88
CA VAL A 11 21.80 32.19 -8.67
C VAL A 11 20.48 32.49 -7.96
N GLY A 12 19.47 31.64 -8.18
CA GLY A 12 18.29 31.60 -7.33
C GLY A 12 18.73 31.38 -5.87
N PRO A 13 17.88 31.75 -4.89
CA PRO A 13 18.22 31.51 -3.49
C PRO A 13 18.65 30.04 -3.33
N PRO A 14 19.70 29.75 -2.52
CA PRO A 14 20.13 28.39 -2.28
C PRO A 14 18.91 27.57 -1.88
N LEU A 15 18.74 26.40 -2.52
CA LEU A 15 17.70 25.44 -2.14
C LEU A 15 17.69 25.35 -0.62
N ALA A 16 16.61 25.81 0.01
CA ALA A 16 16.51 25.85 1.46
C ALA A 16 16.88 24.47 2.01
N GLU A 17 17.84 24.42 2.93
CA GLU A 17 18.34 23.17 3.49
C GLU A 17 17.19 22.47 4.23
N VAL A 18 16.63 21.42 3.63
CA VAL A 18 15.50 20.68 4.21
C VAL A 18 16.03 19.76 5.29
N HIS A 19 15.67 20.05 6.54
CA HIS A 19 16.04 19.19 7.66
C HIS A 19 15.21 17.90 7.65
N VAL A 20 15.89 16.75 7.69
CA VAL A 20 15.25 15.43 7.76
C VAL A 20 15.55 14.79 9.11
N THR A 21 14.50 14.46 9.86
CA THR A 21 14.57 13.72 11.11
C THR A 21 14.12 12.28 10.85
N VAL A 22 14.95 11.29 11.18
CA VAL A 22 14.62 9.87 10.99
C VAL A 22 14.51 9.17 12.34
N VAL A 23 13.40 8.49 12.57
CA VAL A 23 13.18 7.67 13.78
C VAL A 23 13.47 6.21 13.45
N LEU A 24 14.58 5.70 13.97
CA LEU A 24 15.06 4.34 13.73
C LEU A 24 14.68 3.37 14.85
N GLY A 25 14.68 2.08 14.53
CA GLY A 25 14.36 0.99 15.46
C GLY A 25 15.39 0.80 16.57
N GLU A 26 16.63 1.17 16.33
CA GLU A 26 17.72 1.12 17.32
C GLU A 26 17.63 2.21 18.41
N HIS A 27 16.91 3.30 18.15
CA HIS A 27 16.73 4.36 19.14
C HIS A 27 15.89 3.87 20.32
N THR A 28 16.28 4.25 21.53
CA THR A 28 15.49 4.00 22.74
C THR A 28 14.16 4.76 22.71
N PRO A 29 13.11 4.32 23.44
CA PRO A 29 11.83 5.03 23.46
C PRO A 29 11.93 6.50 23.85
N LYS A 30 12.84 6.89 24.75
CA LYS A 30 13.06 8.29 25.14
C LYS A 30 13.71 9.10 24.01
N GLN A 31 14.71 8.53 23.32
CA GLN A 31 15.36 9.20 22.18
C GLN A 31 14.35 9.49 21.06
N ARG A 32 13.48 8.52 20.74
CA ARG A 32 12.44 8.70 19.71
C ARG A 32 11.50 9.86 20.02
N GLU A 33 11.06 9.99 21.27
CA GLU A 33 10.23 11.13 21.70
C GLU A 33 10.98 12.46 21.56
N THR A 34 12.24 12.49 21.98
CA THR A 34 13.07 13.69 21.85
C THR A 34 13.21 14.13 20.40
N PHE A 35 13.42 13.19 19.46
CA PHE A 35 13.50 13.49 18.03
C PHE A 35 12.19 14.01 17.44
N ILE A 36 11.05 13.44 17.84
CA ILE A 36 9.73 13.93 17.39
C ILE A 36 9.47 15.33 17.93
N ARG A 37 9.76 15.57 19.22
CA ARG A 37 9.58 16.89 19.84
C ARG A 37 10.51 17.94 19.24
N SER A 38 11.77 17.60 19.00
CA SER A 38 12.73 18.52 18.37
C SER A 38 12.35 18.86 16.93
N TRP A 39 11.80 17.89 16.18
CA TRP A 39 11.22 18.12 14.87
C TRP A 39 10.01 19.05 14.94
N HIS A 40 9.07 18.80 15.85
CA HIS A 40 7.84 19.59 15.98
C HIS A 40 8.08 21.04 16.44
N CYS A 41 9.00 21.26 17.38
CA CYS A 41 9.32 22.61 17.86
C CYS A 41 10.21 23.42 16.90
N ARG A 42 10.65 22.83 15.78
CA ARG A 42 11.55 23.50 14.83
C ARG A 42 10.78 24.53 14.03
N ARG A 43 11.16 25.80 14.18
CA ARG A 43 10.50 26.94 13.52
C ARG A 43 10.64 26.93 11.99
N ALA A 44 11.71 26.34 11.45
CA ALA A 44 11.96 26.22 10.02
C ALA A 44 11.22 25.03 9.35
N GLY A 45 10.48 24.24 10.12
CA GLY A 45 9.87 23.00 9.64
C GLY A 45 10.89 21.89 9.36
N GLY A 46 10.47 20.86 8.63
CA GLY A 46 11.31 19.73 8.22
C GLY A 46 10.51 18.48 7.90
N VAL A 47 11.21 17.42 7.48
CA VAL A 47 10.62 16.11 7.16
C VAL A 47 10.87 15.16 8.32
N LEU A 48 9.82 14.45 8.76
CA LEU A 48 9.93 13.34 9.71
C LEU A 48 9.72 12.02 8.98
N ILE A 49 10.68 11.12 9.09
CA ILE A 49 10.58 9.74 8.59
C ILE A 49 10.45 8.81 9.79
N ILE A 50 9.38 8.02 9.80
CA ILE A 50 9.06 7.11 10.90
C ILE A 50 8.44 5.83 10.35
N GLY A 51 8.83 4.68 10.90
CA GLY A 51 8.22 3.39 10.56
C GLY A 51 6.79 3.26 11.11
N TYR A 52 5.92 2.56 10.38
CA TYR A 52 4.51 2.36 10.74
C TYR A 52 4.28 1.89 12.19
N GLU A 53 5.01 0.87 12.64
CA GLU A 53 4.85 0.32 13.98
C GLU A 53 5.26 1.33 15.07
N GLN A 54 6.32 2.10 14.81
CA GLN A 54 6.79 3.14 15.71
C GLN A 54 5.80 4.30 15.77
N PHE A 55 5.22 4.68 14.63
CA PHE A 55 4.19 5.71 14.57
C PHE A 55 2.98 5.32 15.43
N VAL A 56 2.48 4.08 15.31
CA VAL A 56 1.36 3.58 16.13
C VAL A 56 1.71 3.60 17.61
N GLY A 57 2.91 3.15 17.98
CA GLY A 57 3.36 3.14 19.37
C GLY A 57 3.56 4.53 19.97
N LEU A 58 4.19 5.44 19.24
CA LEU A 58 4.52 6.79 19.72
C LEU A 58 3.29 7.71 19.73
N SER A 59 2.34 7.51 18.82
CA SER A 59 1.06 8.25 18.82
C SER A 59 0.19 7.94 20.05
N ALA A 60 0.42 6.83 20.74
CA ALA A 60 -0.24 6.52 22.00
C ALA A 60 0.34 7.31 23.19
N ARG A 61 1.53 7.91 23.05
CA ARG A 61 2.21 8.64 24.13
C ARG A 61 1.80 10.10 24.10
N GLU A 62 1.31 10.63 25.22
CA GLU A 62 0.82 12.02 25.32
C GLU A 62 1.84 13.07 24.86
N SER A 63 3.11 12.83 25.16
CA SER A 63 4.26 13.66 24.76
C SER A 63 4.38 13.86 23.24
N CYS A 64 3.91 12.91 22.43
CA CYS A 64 4.05 12.92 20.97
C CYS A 64 2.75 13.26 20.24
N ARG A 65 1.60 13.24 20.93
CA ARG A 65 0.28 13.51 20.30
C ARG A 65 0.21 14.89 19.63
N PRO A 66 0.74 15.97 20.22
CA PRO A 66 0.72 17.28 19.55
C PRO A 66 1.49 17.29 18.22
N ALA A 67 2.61 16.56 18.18
CA ALA A 67 3.45 16.47 17.00
C ALA A 67 2.87 15.55 15.91
N LEU A 68 2.28 14.43 16.30
CA LEU A 68 1.88 13.36 15.38
C LEU A 68 0.39 13.35 15.01
N LEU A 69 -0.49 13.80 15.91
CA LEU A 69 -1.94 13.64 15.77
C LEU A 69 -2.66 14.98 15.59
N ASP A 70 -2.58 15.88 16.56
CA ASP A 70 -3.33 17.14 16.55
C ASP A 70 -2.54 18.23 17.30
N PRO A 71 -2.02 19.27 16.61
CA PRO A 71 -2.31 19.70 15.24
C PRO A 71 -1.83 18.78 14.11
N GLY A 72 -0.82 17.93 14.36
CA GLY A 72 -0.27 17.00 13.37
C GLY A 72 0.57 17.65 12.27
N PRO A 73 1.04 16.88 11.27
CA PRO A 73 1.85 17.38 10.15
C PRO A 73 0.99 18.08 9.07
N ASP A 74 1.58 19.02 8.33
CA ASP A 74 0.93 19.68 7.19
C ASP A 74 0.61 18.71 6.03
N VAL A 75 1.50 17.74 5.83
CA VAL A 75 1.40 16.69 4.80
C VAL A 75 1.78 15.35 5.41
N LEU A 76 0.94 14.34 5.15
CA LEU A 76 1.19 12.97 5.56
C LEU A 76 1.39 12.09 4.32
N ILE A 77 2.55 11.44 4.23
CA ILE A 77 2.90 10.56 3.11
C ILE A 77 3.04 9.13 3.64
N PHE A 78 2.37 8.21 2.96
CA PHE A 78 2.43 6.78 3.23
C PHE A 78 3.15 6.09 2.10
N ASP A 79 4.24 5.41 2.41
CA ASP A 79 4.89 4.50 1.47
C ASP A 79 4.30 3.10 1.60
N GLU A 80 4.26 2.36 0.50
CA GLU A 80 3.64 1.03 0.43
C GLU A 80 2.22 0.97 1.01
N GLY A 81 1.33 1.77 0.44
CA GLY A 81 -0.05 1.97 0.90
C GLY A 81 -0.88 0.71 1.15
N HIS A 82 -0.52 -0.41 0.54
CA HIS A 82 -1.13 -1.71 0.82
C HIS A 82 -1.00 -2.13 2.30
N ARG A 83 -0.07 -1.53 3.08
CA ARG A 83 -0.01 -1.68 4.55
C ARG A 83 -1.24 -1.11 5.27
N LEU A 84 -1.97 -0.18 4.65
CA LEU A 84 -3.22 0.43 5.14
C LEU A 84 -4.48 -0.32 4.67
N SER A 85 -4.33 -1.47 4.01
CA SER A 85 -5.41 -2.29 3.43
C SER A 85 -6.52 -2.65 4.43
N LYS A 86 -6.18 -2.84 5.70
CA LYS A 86 -7.11 -3.32 6.73
C LYS A 86 -7.75 -2.17 7.48
N GLU A 87 -9.05 -1.96 7.26
CA GLU A 87 -9.81 -0.88 7.90
C GLU A 87 -9.74 -0.90 9.43
N LYS A 88 -9.84 -2.10 10.04
CA LYS A 88 -9.85 -2.29 11.49
C LYS A 88 -8.46 -2.39 12.13
N SER A 89 -7.40 -2.18 11.36
CA SER A 89 -6.05 -2.25 11.93
C SER A 89 -5.81 -1.07 12.86
N ARG A 90 -4.99 -1.27 13.90
CA ARG A 90 -4.54 -0.20 14.79
C ARG A 90 -3.92 0.96 13.99
N LEU A 91 -3.15 0.63 12.96
CA LEU A 91 -2.56 1.61 12.06
C LEU A 91 -3.63 2.49 11.39
N SER A 92 -4.62 1.88 10.73
CA SER A 92 -5.71 2.61 10.06
C SER A 92 -6.51 3.48 11.03
N GLN A 93 -6.73 3.00 12.25
CA GLN A 93 -7.39 3.78 13.30
C GLN A 93 -6.53 4.97 13.75
N THR A 94 -5.24 4.78 14.02
CA THR A 94 -4.32 5.86 14.41
C THR A 94 -4.18 6.91 13.30
N VAL A 95 -4.06 6.50 12.04
CA VAL A 95 -3.97 7.40 10.89
C VAL A 95 -5.20 8.29 10.76
N ARG A 96 -6.40 7.77 11.07
CA ARG A 96 -7.63 8.59 11.06
C ARG A 96 -7.61 9.72 12.08
N LEU A 97 -6.88 9.55 13.18
CA LEU A 97 -6.74 10.57 14.22
C LEU A 97 -5.79 11.71 13.83
N VAL A 98 -4.97 11.53 12.79
CA VAL A 98 -4.02 12.56 12.34
C VAL A 98 -4.76 13.69 11.64
N ARG A 99 -4.80 14.85 12.27
CA ARG A 99 -5.20 16.11 11.66
C ARG A 99 -4.10 16.55 10.71
N THR A 100 -4.47 16.72 9.44
CA THR A 100 -3.54 17.15 8.38
C THR A 100 -4.32 17.70 7.20
N VAL A 101 -3.72 18.62 6.45
CA VAL A 101 -4.36 19.25 5.27
C VAL A 101 -4.27 18.33 4.04
N ARG A 102 -3.20 17.52 3.94
CA ARG A 102 -2.91 16.73 2.74
C ARG A 102 -2.43 15.34 3.09
N ARG A 103 -2.98 14.33 2.39
CA ARG A 103 -2.61 12.93 2.53
C ARG A 103 -2.22 12.36 1.17
N VAL A 104 -1.09 11.68 1.11
CA VAL A 104 -0.58 11.03 -0.11
C VAL A 104 -0.26 9.58 0.21
N ILE A 105 -0.73 8.67 -0.63
CA ILE A 105 -0.37 7.25 -0.57
C ILE A 105 0.43 6.92 -1.82
N LEU A 106 1.61 6.35 -1.62
CA LEU A 106 2.45 5.75 -2.65
C LEU A 106 2.27 4.23 -2.59
N THR A 107 2.07 3.58 -3.73
CA THR A 107 1.95 2.11 -3.79
C THR A 107 2.41 1.59 -5.15
N GLY A 108 3.26 0.57 -5.13
CA GLY A 108 3.70 -0.15 -6.34
C GLY A 108 2.69 -1.19 -6.82
N THR A 109 1.80 -1.66 -5.94
CA THR A 109 0.72 -2.59 -6.28
C THR A 109 -0.53 -1.80 -6.64
N PRO A 110 -0.89 -1.70 -7.92
CA PRO A 110 -2.09 -0.98 -8.29
C PRO A 110 -3.30 -1.78 -7.79
N ILE A 111 -4.08 -1.21 -6.87
CA ILE A 111 -5.54 -0.92 -6.92
C ILE A 111 -6.51 -2.05 -7.40
N GLN A 112 -6.04 -3.22 -7.84
CA GLN A 112 -6.77 -4.10 -8.74
C GLN A 112 -7.26 -5.41 -8.12
N ASN A 113 -6.67 -5.89 -7.01
CA ASN A 113 -7.00 -7.23 -6.50
C ASN A 113 -7.94 -7.25 -5.29
N ASN A 114 -8.20 -6.10 -4.66
CA ASN A 114 -9.14 -6.01 -3.55
C ASN A 114 -9.78 -4.62 -3.45
N LEU A 115 -11.00 -4.50 -3.95
CA LEU A 115 -11.76 -3.24 -3.93
C LEU A 115 -12.05 -2.75 -2.50
N THR A 116 -12.05 -3.64 -1.50
CA THR A 116 -12.19 -3.27 -0.08
C THR A 116 -10.94 -2.54 0.43
N GLU A 117 -9.76 -3.00 0.03
CA GLU A 117 -8.49 -2.35 0.38
C GLU A 117 -8.37 -1.00 -0.32
N LEU A 118 -8.80 -0.95 -1.59
CA LEU A 118 -8.89 0.28 -2.34
C LEU A 118 -9.78 1.30 -1.61
N PHE A 119 -10.98 0.91 -1.20
CA PHE A 119 -11.87 1.77 -0.43
C PHE A 119 -11.19 2.27 0.84
N THR A 120 -10.49 1.39 1.56
CA THR A 120 -9.80 1.76 2.80
C THR A 120 -8.72 2.80 2.55
N MET A 121 -7.87 2.61 1.53
CA MET A 121 -6.82 3.57 1.15
C MET A 121 -7.42 4.91 0.71
N ILE A 122 -8.47 4.89 -0.11
CA ILE A 122 -9.15 6.12 -0.54
C ILE A 122 -9.74 6.84 0.66
N ASN A 123 -10.38 6.14 1.58
CA ASN A 123 -10.99 6.74 2.76
C ASN A 123 -9.92 7.32 3.72
N VAL A 124 -8.69 6.82 3.67
CA VAL A 124 -7.55 7.47 4.35
C VAL A 124 -7.21 8.80 3.65
N VAL A 125 -7.06 8.81 2.32
CA VAL A 125 -6.63 10.01 1.57
C VAL A 125 -7.71 11.09 1.53
N ARG A 126 -8.93 10.70 1.21
CA ARG A 126 -10.08 11.59 1.01
C ARG A 126 -11.32 10.97 1.65
N PRO A 127 -11.48 11.14 2.98
CA PRO A 127 -12.60 10.56 3.72
C PRO A 127 -13.96 10.97 3.13
N GLY A 128 -14.90 10.01 3.05
CA GLY A 128 -16.30 10.29 2.71
C GLY A 128 -16.65 10.43 1.23
N VAL A 129 -15.68 10.42 0.30
CA VAL A 129 -15.94 10.56 -1.16
C VAL A 129 -16.91 9.53 -1.70
N PHE A 130 -16.82 8.31 -1.19
CA PHE A 130 -17.65 7.18 -1.61
C PHE A 130 -18.72 6.80 -0.58
N GLY A 131 -18.92 7.63 0.44
CA GLY A 131 -19.82 7.34 1.55
C GLY A 131 -19.30 6.22 2.47
N SER A 132 -20.22 5.40 2.99
CA SER A 132 -19.88 4.31 3.90
C SER A 132 -19.34 3.07 3.18
N SER A 133 -18.57 2.24 3.90
CA SER A 133 -18.05 0.97 3.39
C SER A 133 -19.16 0.07 2.80
N LYS A 134 -20.32 0.00 3.47
CA LYS A 134 -21.50 -0.74 2.99
C LYS A 134 -22.08 -0.16 1.69
N ALA A 135 -22.13 1.16 1.57
CA ALA A 135 -22.62 1.81 0.36
C ALA A 135 -21.67 1.56 -0.82
N PHE A 136 -20.36 1.66 -0.59
CA PHE A 136 -19.34 1.34 -1.59
C PHE A 136 -19.41 -0.13 -2.01
N GLN A 137 -19.59 -1.04 -1.05
CA GLN A 137 -19.72 -2.46 -1.30
C GLN A 137 -20.87 -2.78 -2.27
N ARG A 138 -22.09 -2.30 -1.95
CA ARG A 138 -23.27 -2.51 -2.81
C ARG A 138 -23.14 -1.82 -4.17
N ARG A 139 -22.53 -0.63 -4.21
CA ARG A 139 -22.42 0.19 -5.43
C ARG A 139 -21.36 -0.34 -6.40
N PHE A 140 -20.26 -0.90 -5.90
CA PHE A 140 -19.11 -1.28 -6.71
C PHE A 140 -18.65 -2.72 -6.47
N ILE A 141 -18.36 -3.12 -5.24
CA ILE A 141 -17.73 -4.42 -4.95
C ILE A 141 -18.61 -5.58 -5.41
N ASP A 142 -19.83 -5.67 -4.88
CA ASP A 142 -20.74 -6.78 -5.14
C ASP A 142 -21.03 -6.94 -6.65
N PRO A 143 -21.43 -5.90 -7.41
CA PRO A 143 -21.69 -6.04 -8.84
C PRO A 143 -20.42 -6.34 -9.67
N ILE A 144 -19.25 -5.83 -9.28
CA ILE A 144 -17.99 -6.13 -10.00
C ILE A 144 -17.58 -7.58 -9.76
N GLN A 145 -17.69 -8.08 -8.54
CA GLN A 145 -17.39 -9.47 -8.20
C GLN A 145 -18.37 -10.44 -8.86
N ALA A 146 -19.67 -10.10 -8.92
CA ALA A 146 -20.67 -10.89 -9.61
C ALA A 146 -20.31 -11.09 -11.09
N GLY A 147 -19.90 -10.04 -11.80
CA GLY A 147 -19.47 -10.12 -13.20
C GLY A 147 -18.10 -10.77 -13.44
N GLN A 148 -17.33 -11.05 -12.38
CA GLN A 148 -16.06 -11.80 -12.45
C GLN A 148 -16.22 -13.29 -12.12
N ALA A 149 -17.39 -13.70 -11.64
CA ALA A 149 -17.66 -15.10 -11.34
C ALA A 149 -17.64 -15.96 -12.61
N ALA A 150 -17.17 -17.21 -12.51
CA ALA A 150 -17.14 -18.13 -13.65
C ALA A 150 -18.53 -18.42 -14.24
N SER A 151 -19.59 -18.25 -13.44
CA SER A 151 -20.99 -18.42 -13.81
C SER A 151 -21.71 -17.08 -14.09
N ALA A 152 -20.98 -15.99 -14.31
CA ALA A 152 -21.57 -14.67 -14.55
C ALA A 152 -22.40 -14.65 -15.82
N SER A 153 -23.59 -14.04 -15.77
CA SER A 153 -24.38 -13.78 -16.98
C SER A 153 -23.81 -12.61 -17.78
N ASP A 154 -24.20 -12.48 -19.05
CA ASP A 154 -23.84 -11.30 -19.87
C ASP A 154 -24.28 -9.99 -19.20
N HIS A 155 -25.45 -10.00 -18.54
CA HIS A 155 -25.95 -8.86 -17.79
C HIS A 155 -25.02 -8.47 -16.63
N ASP A 156 -24.51 -9.45 -15.87
CA ASP A 156 -23.59 -9.22 -14.76
C ASP A 156 -22.25 -8.67 -15.27
N MET A 157 -21.72 -9.23 -16.36
CA MET A 157 -20.50 -8.75 -17.00
C MET A 157 -20.64 -7.30 -17.48
N HIS A 158 -21.77 -6.95 -18.11
CA HIS A 158 -22.06 -5.57 -18.53
C HIS A 158 -22.17 -4.61 -17.35
N THR A 159 -22.87 -5.02 -16.29
CA THR A 159 -23.01 -4.24 -15.06
C THR A 159 -21.66 -4.02 -14.39
N ALA A 160 -20.85 -5.06 -14.24
CA ALA A 160 -19.49 -4.98 -13.69
C ALA A 160 -18.61 -3.99 -14.46
N ARG A 161 -18.57 -4.10 -15.79
CA ARG A 161 -17.81 -3.17 -16.66
C ARG A 161 -18.27 -1.73 -16.48
N ARG A 162 -19.59 -1.49 -16.42
CA ARG A 162 -20.15 -0.15 -16.19
C ARG A 162 -19.75 0.42 -14.83
N ARG A 163 -19.88 -0.37 -13.75
CA ARG A 163 -19.50 0.03 -12.39
C ARG A 163 -18.01 0.32 -12.28
N MET A 164 -17.17 -0.50 -12.91
CA MET A 164 -15.72 -0.29 -12.95
C MET A 164 -15.36 1.02 -13.67
N LYS A 165 -16.00 1.32 -14.80
CA LYS A 165 -15.78 2.57 -15.54
C LYS A 165 -16.16 3.80 -14.70
N ILE A 166 -17.30 3.75 -14.01
CA ILE A 166 -17.74 4.83 -13.10
C ILE A 166 -16.72 5.01 -11.97
N LEU A 167 -16.29 3.92 -11.34
CA LEU A 167 -15.31 3.97 -10.25
C LEU A 167 -14.00 4.65 -10.70
N TYR A 168 -13.45 4.24 -11.84
CA TYR A 168 -12.24 4.85 -12.39
C TYR A 168 -12.42 6.34 -12.71
N HIS A 169 -13.57 6.71 -13.25
CA HIS A 169 -13.87 8.10 -13.55
C HIS A 169 -13.94 8.96 -12.27
N GLU A 170 -14.60 8.49 -11.22
CA GLU A 170 -14.67 9.20 -9.93
C GLU A 170 -13.29 9.36 -9.28
N MET A 171 -12.41 8.37 -9.45
CA MET A 171 -11.05 8.37 -8.89
C MET A 171 -10.04 9.20 -9.69
N HIS A 172 -10.32 9.50 -10.96
CA HIS A 172 -9.35 10.11 -11.89
C HIS A 172 -8.76 11.44 -11.38
N SER A 173 -9.53 12.19 -10.59
CA SER A 173 -9.09 13.49 -10.05
C SER A 173 -8.05 13.41 -8.92
N PHE A 174 -7.87 12.26 -8.29
CA PHE A 174 -6.95 12.10 -7.14
C PHE A 174 -6.12 10.81 -7.14
N VAL A 175 -6.26 9.96 -8.16
CA VAL A 175 -5.45 8.76 -8.32
C VAL A 175 -4.57 8.88 -9.55
N HIS A 176 -3.27 8.93 -9.33
CA HIS A 176 -2.27 8.97 -10.40
C HIS A 176 -1.67 7.58 -10.61
N ARG A 177 -1.93 6.96 -11.76
CA ARG A 177 -1.35 5.66 -12.12
C ARG A 177 -0.51 5.79 -13.40
N ARG A 178 0.74 5.38 -13.31
CA ARG A 178 1.67 5.30 -14.45
C ARG A 178 2.04 3.82 -14.68
N PRO A 179 1.71 3.23 -15.84
CA PRO A 179 2.08 1.85 -16.12
C PRO A 179 3.57 1.73 -16.39
N ALA A 180 4.14 0.55 -16.07
CA ALA A 180 5.54 0.23 -16.35
C ALA A 180 5.88 0.27 -17.86
N SER A 181 4.88 0.17 -18.74
CA SER A 181 5.04 0.34 -20.19
C SER A 181 5.65 1.69 -20.58
N LEU A 182 5.50 2.73 -19.74
CA LEU A 182 6.15 4.02 -19.97
C LEU A 182 7.68 3.95 -19.85
N LEU A 183 8.20 3.00 -19.07
CA LEU A 183 9.64 2.83 -18.85
C LEU A 183 10.28 1.91 -19.90
N GLN A 184 9.49 1.22 -20.73
CA GLN A 184 10.00 0.28 -21.74
C GLN A 184 10.89 0.95 -22.80
N ARG A 185 10.80 2.27 -22.97
CA ARG A 185 11.64 3.03 -23.91
C ARG A 185 13.04 3.28 -23.36
N ASP A 186 13.17 3.36 -22.04
CA ASP A 186 14.39 3.80 -21.35
C ASP A 186 15.10 2.66 -20.62
N LEU A 187 14.43 1.53 -20.42
CA LEU A 187 14.97 0.35 -19.75
C LEU A 187 15.21 -0.81 -20.72
N PRO A 188 16.23 -1.66 -20.47
CA PRO A 188 16.40 -2.92 -21.20
C PRO A 188 15.15 -3.81 -21.14
N PRO A 189 14.94 -4.69 -22.13
CA PRO A 189 13.81 -5.61 -22.13
C PRO A 189 13.85 -6.54 -20.91
N LYS A 190 12.70 -6.72 -20.26
CA LYS A 190 12.52 -7.69 -19.17
C LYS A 190 12.14 -9.05 -19.77
N TYR A 191 12.99 -10.06 -19.55
CA TYR A 191 12.70 -11.44 -19.90
C TYR A 191 12.20 -12.21 -18.67
N GLU A 192 11.03 -12.82 -18.78
CA GLU A 192 10.45 -13.67 -17.74
C GLU A 192 10.39 -15.11 -18.25
N TYR A 193 11.00 -16.04 -17.50
CA TYR A 193 11.01 -17.46 -17.83
C TYR A 193 10.20 -18.22 -16.80
N VAL A 194 9.22 -19.01 -17.25
CA VAL A 194 8.45 -19.91 -16.40
C VAL A 194 8.96 -21.33 -16.64
N LEU A 195 9.65 -21.88 -15.65
CA LEU A 195 10.20 -23.23 -15.70
C LEU A 195 9.25 -24.21 -15.00
N THR A 196 8.69 -25.15 -15.74
CA THR A 196 7.90 -26.24 -15.17
C THR A 196 8.80 -27.42 -14.85
N VAL A 197 9.13 -27.60 -13.57
CA VAL A 197 9.96 -28.70 -13.08
C VAL A 197 9.07 -29.84 -12.59
N LYS A 198 9.36 -31.08 -13.02
CA LYS A 198 8.65 -32.27 -12.51
C LYS A 198 9.14 -32.58 -11.09
N LEU A 199 8.21 -32.98 -10.22
CA LEU A 199 8.55 -33.51 -8.90
C LEU A 199 9.42 -34.76 -9.03
N SER A 200 10.42 -34.90 -8.16
CA SER A 200 11.17 -36.15 -8.03
C SER A 200 10.24 -37.29 -7.56
N PRO A 201 10.61 -38.57 -7.77
CA PRO A 201 9.80 -39.70 -7.31
C PRO A 201 9.46 -39.63 -5.81
N VAL A 202 10.42 -39.21 -4.97
CA VAL A 202 10.24 -39.04 -3.52
C VAL A 202 9.28 -37.89 -3.21
N GLN A 203 9.46 -36.73 -3.84
CA GLN A 203 8.55 -35.59 -3.66
C GLN A 203 7.13 -35.92 -4.11
N ALA A 204 6.97 -36.66 -5.21
CA ALA A 204 5.67 -37.10 -5.70
C ALA A 204 5.00 -38.08 -4.72
N ALA A 205 5.74 -39.01 -4.13
CA ALA A 205 5.24 -39.92 -3.11
C ALA A 205 4.78 -39.17 -1.84
N LEU A 206 5.62 -38.28 -1.32
CA LEU A 206 5.29 -37.44 -0.16
C LEU A 206 4.10 -36.52 -0.43
N TYR A 207 4.01 -35.95 -1.63
CA TYR A 207 2.90 -35.09 -2.03
C TYR A 207 1.59 -35.87 -2.09
N ARG A 208 1.59 -37.10 -2.63
CA ARG A 208 0.41 -37.99 -2.62
C ARG A 208 -0.03 -38.36 -1.20
N LEU A 209 0.93 -38.67 -0.31
CA LEU A 209 0.64 -38.91 1.11
C LEU A 209 0.02 -37.68 1.76
N CYS A 210 0.59 -36.49 1.54
CA CYS A 210 0.04 -35.23 2.04
C CYS A 210 -1.40 -35.01 1.54
N LEU A 211 -1.66 -35.20 0.24
CA LEU A 211 -3.02 -35.10 -0.30
C LEU A 211 -4.00 -36.10 0.30
N HIS A 212 -3.52 -37.31 0.62
CA HIS A 212 -4.33 -38.35 1.26
C HIS A 212 -4.67 -38.00 2.72
N PHE A 213 -3.67 -37.60 3.52
CA PHE A 213 -3.84 -37.32 4.94
C PHE A 213 -4.48 -35.96 5.23
N CYS A 214 -4.27 -34.96 4.37
CA CYS A 214 -4.79 -33.61 4.57
C CYS A 214 -6.12 -33.35 3.85
N ARG A 215 -6.87 -34.40 3.47
CA ARG A 215 -8.16 -34.26 2.77
C ARG A 215 -9.08 -33.27 3.49
N GLY A 216 -9.52 -32.23 2.77
CA GLY A 216 -10.40 -31.18 3.28
C GLY A 216 -9.69 -30.01 3.99
N GLN A 217 -8.37 -30.08 4.21
CA GLN A 217 -7.59 -29.01 4.84
C GLN A 217 -6.65 -28.34 3.84
N LEU A 218 -7.21 -27.47 3.00
CA LEU A 218 -6.48 -26.81 1.90
C LEU A 218 -5.24 -26.03 2.38
N LEU A 219 -5.33 -25.37 3.53
CA LEU A 219 -4.22 -24.62 4.13
C LEU A 219 -3.06 -25.54 4.55
N THR A 220 -3.39 -26.71 5.10
CA THR A 220 -2.43 -27.73 5.51
C THR A 220 -1.71 -28.32 4.29
N VAL A 221 -2.44 -28.61 3.21
CA VAL A 221 -1.86 -29.06 1.93
C VAL A 221 -0.90 -28.01 1.35
N GLN A 222 -1.25 -26.73 1.41
CA GLN A 222 -0.38 -25.66 0.92
C GLN A 222 0.91 -25.53 1.75
N GLN A 223 0.80 -25.60 3.08
CA GLN A 223 1.95 -25.52 3.98
C GLN A 223 2.94 -26.68 3.74
N TYR A 224 2.46 -27.92 3.74
CA TYR A 224 3.31 -29.09 3.52
C TYR A 224 3.79 -29.19 2.07
N GLY A 225 2.96 -28.80 1.08
CA GLY A 225 3.36 -28.71 -0.32
C GLY A 225 4.59 -27.82 -0.51
N ASN A 226 4.60 -26.63 0.09
CA ASN A 226 5.75 -25.72 0.02
C ASN A 226 7.04 -26.33 0.61
N LEU A 227 6.92 -27.14 1.67
CA LEU A 227 8.06 -27.86 2.25
C LEU A 227 8.57 -28.97 1.32
N ILE A 228 7.66 -29.72 0.69
CA ILE A 228 8.00 -30.81 -0.24
C ILE A 228 8.66 -30.25 -1.51
N TRP A 229 8.19 -29.12 -2.03
CA TRP A 229 8.66 -28.51 -3.28
C TRP A 229 9.94 -27.67 -3.11
N GLY A 230 10.13 -27.02 -1.96
CA GLY A 230 11.27 -26.12 -1.72
C GLY A 230 12.60 -26.85 -1.51
N HIS A 231 12.58 -27.94 -0.74
CA HIS A 231 13.58 -29.01 -0.67
C HIS A 231 13.12 -29.92 0.48
N PRO A 232 12.92 -31.23 0.29
CA PRO A 232 12.85 -32.12 1.43
C PRO A 232 14.23 -32.04 2.11
N ARG A 233 14.29 -31.47 3.31
CA ARG A 233 15.49 -31.61 4.15
C ARG A 233 15.67 -33.10 4.38
N ALA A 234 16.69 -33.67 3.75
CA ALA A 234 17.17 -35.01 4.05
C ALA A 234 17.73 -35.05 5.48
#